data_AF-A0A9W7EIZ4-F1
#
_entry.id   AF-A0A9W7EIZ4-F1
#
_cell.length_a   1.000
_cell.length_b   1.000
_cell.length_c   1.000
_cell.angle_alpha   90.00
_cell.angle_beta   90.00
_cell.angle_gamma   90.00
#
_symmetry.space_group_name_H-M   'P 1'
#
loop_
_entity.id
_entity.type
_entity.pdbx_description
1 polymer ?
#
loop_
_entity_poly.entity_id
_entity_poly.type
_entity_poly.pdbx_seq_one_letter_code
_entity_poly.pdbx_strand_id
1 'polypeptide(L)'
;MGKGFTWTEEEEDALLKGVDKYGRVWKRIKEDNDKVLADRTPQALKERLRVKFPEKYKAARAATTHRHNTTRKKEKGILWTEEEEAALKTGVEVHGRGWEKIISKNELLRRRTPLALSRRYHKHLNHC
;
A
#
# COMPACT_ATOMS: atom_id res chain seq x y z
N MET A 1 40.95 -9.28 -4.26
CA MET A 1 41.00 -8.63 -2.94
C MET A 1 39.58 -8.24 -2.55
N GLY A 2 38.92 -9.02 -1.69
CA GLY A 2 37.58 -8.67 -1.21
C GLY A 2 37.68 -7.50 -0.24
N LYS A 3 37.15 -6.33 -0.62
CA LYS A 3 37.20 -5.12 0.21
C LYS A 3 36.57 -5.41 1.58
N GLY A 4 37.27 -4.98 2.62
CA GLY A 4 36.96 -5.25 4.01
C GLY A 4 35.54 -4.91 4.42
N PHE A 5 34.99 -5.79 5.24
CA PHE A 5 33.70 -5.77 5.92
C PHE A 5 33.57 -4.63 6.98
N THR A 6 34.43 -3.61 6.90
CA THR A 6 34.53 -2.54 7.88
C THR A 6 33.57 -1.43 7.51
N TRP A 7 32.56 -1.22 8.35
CA TRP A 7 31.68 -0.05 8.28
C TRP A 7 32.30 1.07 9.11
N THR A 8 32.33 2.26 8.54
CA THR A 8 32.71 3.49 9.24
C THR A 8 31.55 4.00 10.10
N GLU A 9 31.87 4.84 11.07
CA GLU A 9 30.84 5.47 11.92
C GLU A 9 29.88 6.35 11.10
N GLU A 10 30.39 7.04 10.08
CA GLU A 10 29.57 7.85 9.16
C GLU A 10 28.55 7.02 8.39
N GLU A 11 28.94 5.84 7.91
CA GLU A 11 28.03 4.93 7.21
C GLU A 11 26.93 4.38 8.12
N GLU A 12 27.26 4.14 9.39
CA GLU A 12 26.31 3.65 10.38
C GLU A 12 25.35 4.73 10.85
N ASP A 13 25.84 5.94 11.05
CA ASP A 13 25.00 7.11 11.34
C ASP A 13 24.03 7.39 10.19
N ALA A 14 24.51 7.39 8.94
CA ALA A 14 23.67 7.54 7.75
C ALA A 14 22.62 6.42 7.63
N LEU A 15 23.00 5.18 7.91
CA LEU A 15 22.09 4.03 7.95
C LEU A 15 21.01 4.21 9.03
N LEU A 16 21.39 4.58 10.26
CA LEU A 16 20.45 4.77 11.36
C LEU A 16 19.47 5.90 11.09
N LYS A 17 19.96 7.07 10.65
CA LYS A 17 19.12 8.22 10.26
C LYS A 17 18.18 7.87 9.12
N GLY A 18 18.68 7.15 8.11
CA GLY A 18 17.87 6.70 7.00
C GLY A 18 16.76 5.74 7.43
N VAL A 19 17.04 4.82 8.36
CA VAL A 19 16.05 3.87 8.89
C VAL A 19 15.00 4.58 9.74
N ASP A 20 15.40 5.58 10.52
CA ASP A 20 14.49 6.40 11.30
C ASP A 20 13.52 7.20 10.39
N LYS A 21 14.08 7.85 9.36
CA LYS A 21 13.32 8.67 8.39
C LYS A 21 12.44 7.84 7.45
N TYR A 22 12.98 6.78 6.86
CA TYR A 22 12.34 6.05 5.77
C TYR A 22 11.82 4.66 6.15
N GLY A 23 12.21 4.11 7.30
CA GLY A 23 11.97 2.70 7.64
C GLY A 23 12.91 1.76 6.88
N ARG A 24 12.48 0.51 6.64
CA ARG A 24 13.30 -0.51 5.94
C ARG A 24 13.28 -0.34 4.41
N VAL A 25 13.43 0.89 3.93
CA VAL A 25 13.47 1.23 2.50
C VAL A 25 14.92 1.44 2.08
N TRP A 26 15.70 0.35 2.10
CA TRP A 26 17.17 0.37 1.94
C TRP A 26 17.64 1.08 0.67
N LYS A 27 16.92 0.91 -0.44
CA LYS A 27 17.23 1.59 -1.70
C LYS A 27 17.14 3.11 -1.52
N ARG A 28 16.05 3.59 -0.91
CA ARG A 28 15.85 5.02 -0.65
C ARG A 28 16.88 5.58 0.33
N ILE A 29 17.25 4.81 1.35
CA ILE A 29 18.29 5.18 2.32
C ILE A 29 19.63 5.35 1.62
N LYS A 30 19.99 4.41 0.73
CA LYS A 30 21.21 4.53 -0.09
C LYS A 30 21.15 5.76 -0.98
N GLU A 31 20.05 5.98 -1.70
CA GLU A 31 19.90 7.11 -2.62
C GLU A 31 19.99 8.47 -1.90
N ASP A 32 19.41 8.60 -0.71
CA ASP A 32 19.47 9.82 0.11
C ASP A 32 20.88 10.07 0.68
N ASN A 33 21.66 9.01 0.87
CA ASN A 33 23.00 9.04 1.47
C ASN A 33 24.07 8.55 0.49
N ASP A 34 23.91 8.77 -0.82
CA ASP A 34 24.75 8.12 -1.83
C ASP A 34 26.23 8.49 -1.65
N LYS A 35 26.54 9.71 -1.18
CA LYS A 35 27.92 10.13 -0.88
C LYS A 35 28.63 9.26 0.17
N VAL A 36 27.89 8.75 1.15
CA VAL A 36 28.43 7.96 2.28
C VAL A 36 28.25 6.46 2.02
N LEU A 37 27.13 6.07 1.40
CA LEU A 37 26.71 4.68 1.19
C LEU A 37 26.87 4.22 -0.27
N ALA A 38 27.63 4.93 -1.11
CA ALA A 38 27.83 4.63 -2.53
C ALA A 38 28.32 3.19 -2.77
N ASP A 39 29.33 2.75 -2.01
CA ASP A 39 29.96 1.43 -2.12
C ASP A 39 29.13 0.34 -1.41
N ARG A 40 28.04 0.71 -0.71
CA ARG A 40 27.16 -0.23 0.01
C ARG A 40 25.96 -0.63 -0.81
N THR A 41 25.64 -1.93 -0.76
CA THR A 41 24.42 -2.45 -1.36
C THR A 41 23.24 -2.33 -0.38
N PRO A 42 21.99 -2.22 -0.88
CA PRO A 42 20.78 -2.32 -0.07
C PRO A 42 20.76 -3.56 0.85
N GLN A 43 21.33 -4.67 0.37
CA GLN A 43 21.46 -5.91 1.12
C GLN A 43 22.46 -5.77 2.29
N ALA A 44 23.60 -5.11 2.06
CA ALA A 44 24.59 -4.83 3.11
C ALA A 44 24.03 -3.91 4.20
N LEU A 45 23.25 -2.88 3.84
CA LEU A 45 22.56 -1.99 4.78
C LEU A 45 21.62 -2.77 5.72
N LYS A 46 20.81 -3.66 5.14
CA LYS A 46 19.92 -4.54 5.91
C LYS A 46 20.70 -5.44 6.87
N GLU A 47 21.76 -6.08 6.37
CA GLU A 47 22.56 -6.99 7.17
C GLU A 47 23.29 -6.28 8.30
N ARG A 48 23.86 -5.10 8.03
CA ARG A 48 24.52 -4.28 9.05
C ARG A 48 23.55 -3.88 10.15
N LEU A 49 22.36 -3.41 9.79
CA LEU A 49 21.35 -3.04 10.80
C LEU A 49 20.93 -4.27 11.62
N ARG A 50 20.75 -5.44 10.98
CA ARG A 50 20.37 -6.66 11.67
C ARG A 50 21.44 -7.14 12.67
N VAL A 51 22.71 -7.10 12.28
CA VAL A 51 23.83 -7.62 13.09
C VAL A 51 24.21 -6.63 14.19
N LYS A 52 24.39 -5.35 13.88
CA LYS A 52 24.90 -4.36 14.84
C LYS A 52 23.81 -3.66 15.64
N PHE A 53 22.60 -3.54 15.09
CA PHE A 53 21.49 -2.79 15.70
C PHE A 53 20.20 -3.63 15.76
N PRO A 54 20.20 -4.80 16.44
CA PRO A 54 19.06 -5.72 16.46
C PRO A 54 17.78 -5.07 17.00
N GLU A 55 17.90 -4.20 18.00
CA GLU A 55 16.80 -3.42 18.59
C GLU A 55 16.15 -2.49 17.54
N LYS A 56 16.97 -1.72 16.81
CA LYS A 56 16.50 -0.84 15.73
C LYS A 56 15.90 -1.64 14.57
N TYR A 57 16.47 -2.81 14.24
CA TYR A 57 15.93 -3.70 13.21
C TYR A 57 14.52 -4.21 13.58
N LYS A 58 14.30 -4.60 14.85
CA LYS A 58 12.97 -4.97 15.36
C LYS A 58 12.00 -3.79 15.34
N ALA A 59 12.41 -2.62 15.81
CA ALA A 59 11.58 -1.41 15.82
C ALA A 59 11.17 -0.99 14.39
N ALA A 60 12.12 -0.99 13.45
CA ALA A 60 11.85 -0.69 12.05
C ALA A 60 10.90 -1.72 11.42
N ARG A 61 10.94 -2.99 11.84
CA ARG A 61 9.97 -4.01 11.40
C ARG A 61 8.57 -3.68 11.88
N ALA A 62 8.39 -3.31 13.15
CA ALA A 62 7.08 -2.90 13.68
C ALA A 62 6.56 -1.63 12.97
N ALA A 63 7.41 -0.62 12.78
CA ALA A 63 7.05 0.62 12.09
C ALA A 63 6.60 0.38 10.62
N THR A 64 7.24 -0.55 9.89
CA THR A 64 6.79 -0.89 8.53
C THR A 64 5.43 -1.59 8.49
N THR A 65 5.07 -2.37 9.50
CA THR A 65 3.75 -3.02 9.57
C THR A 65 2.62 -1.99 9.66
N HIS A 66 2.85 -0.84 10.31
CA HIS A 66 1.86 0.24 10.39
C HIS A 66 1.81 1.09 9.12
N ARG A 67 2.90 1.18 8.35
CA ARG A 67 3.03 2.08 7.19
C ARG A 67 2.59 1.46 5.85
N HIS A 68 2.42 0.15 5.77
CA HIS A 68 1.80 -0.54 4.62
C HIS A 68 0.28 -0.65 4.70
N ASN A 69 -0.38 0.05 5.63
CA ASN A 69 -1.83 0.26 5.56
C ASN A 69 -2.20 1.52 4.76
N THR A 70 -1.35 1.92 3.80
CA THR A 70 -1.77 2.83 2.74
C THR A 70 -2.55 2.00 1.72
N THR A 71 -3.87 2.25 1.72
CA THR A 71 -4.84 1.85 0.69
C THR A 71 -5.12 0.35 0.50
N ARG A 72 -5.57 -0.32 1.55
CA ARG A 72 -6.84 -1.06 1.49
C ARG A 72 -7.52 -0.91 2.83
N LYS A 73 -8.15 0.26 3.06
CA LYS A 73 -9.39 0.25 3.84
C LYS A 73 -10.25 -0.76 3.08
N LYS A 74 -10.30 -2.01 3.56
CA LYS A 74 -11.42 -2.89 3.26
C LYS A 74 -12.62 -2.03 3.58
N GLU A 75 -13.36 -1.59 2.56
CA GLU A 75 -14.73 -1.13 2.70
C GLU A 75 -15.43 -2.25 3.46
N LYS A 76 -15.34 -2.19 4.78
CA LYS A 76 -16.10 -3.04 5.69
C LYS A 76 -17.52 -2.57 5.50
N GLY A 77 -18.13 -3.22 4.52
CA GLY A 77 -19.56 -3.32 4.27
C GLY A 77 -20.32 -2.03 4.40
N ILE A 78 -20.43 -1.26 3.32
CA ILE A 78 -21.80 -0.89 2.98
C ILE A 78 -22.41 -2.18 2.45
N LEU A 79 -23.09 -2.93 3.33
CA LEU A 79 -23.85 -4.11 2.92
C LEU A 79 -24.77 -3.66 1.79
N TRP A 80 -24.66 -4.34 0.65
CA TRP A 80 -25.62 -4.18 -0.42
C TRP A 80 -26.86 -4.96 0.01
N THR A 81 -28.00 -4.31 0.05
CA THR A 81 -29.26 -5.02 0.25
C THR A 81 -29.68 -5.71 -1.04
N GLU A 82 -30.51 -6.73 -0.93
CA GLU A 82 -31.08 -7.43 -2.09
C GLU A 82 -31.79 -6.45 -3.04
N GLU A 83 -32.46 -5.44 -2.47
CA GLU A 83 -33.14 -4.38 -3.22
C GLU A 83 -32.16 -3.51 -4.03
N GLU A 84 -31.01 -3.16 -3.45
CA GLU A 84 -29.97 -2.40 -4.16
C GLU A 84 -29.29 -3.23 -5.26
N GLU A 85 -29.13 -4.54 -5.05
CA GLU A 85 -28.60 -5.43 -6.08
C GLU A 85 -29.58 -5.66 -7.22
N ALA A 86 -30.87 -5.81 -6.91
CA ALA A 86 -31.94 -5.86 -7.89
C ALA A 86 -32.01 -4.56 -8.70
N ALA A 87 -31.98 -3.40 -8.03
CA ALA A 87 -31.95 -2.10 -8.68
C ALA A 87 -30.71 -1.92 -9.57
N LEU A 88 -29.54 -2.43 -9.15
CA LEU A 88 -28.33 -2.41 -9.95
C LEU A 88 -28.46 -3.31 -11.18
N LYS A 89 -28.97 -4.53 -11.02
CA LYS A 89 -29.16 -5.48 -12.13
C LYS A 89 -30.13 -4.92 -13.17
N THR A 90 -31.31 -4.47 -12.75
CA THR A 90 -32.33 -3.87 -13.62
C THR A 90 -31.80 -2.59 -14.27
N GLY A 91 -31.13 -1.74 -13.49
CA GLY A 91 -30.54 -0.51 -14.01
C GLY A 91 -29.51 -0.79 -15.11
N VAL A 92 -28.70 -1.84 -14.98
CA VAL A 92 -27.73 -2.23 -16.01
C VAL A 92 -28.40 -2.83 -17.25
N GLU A 93 -29.48 -3.59 -17.09
CA GLU A 93 -30.23 -4.15 -18.21
C GLU A 93 -30.86 -3.04 -19.07
N VAL A 94 -31.40 -1.99 -18.43
CA VAL A 94 -32.09 -0.89 -19.11
C VAL A 94 -31.12 0.19 -19.63
N HIS A 95 -30.07 0.52 -18.87
CA HIS A 95 -29.18 1.66 -19.16
C HIS A 95 -27.73 1.26 -19.47
N GLY A 96 -27.41 -0.03 -19.50
CA GLY A 96 -26.04 -0.52 -19.64
C GLY A 96 -25.17 -0.07 -18.47
N ARG A 97 -23.88 0.16 -18.72
CA ARG A 97 -22.91 0.59 -17.69
C ARG A 97 -22.95 2.11 -17.42
N GLY A 98 -24.13 2.72 -17.53
CA GLY A 98 -24.38 4.14 -17.28
C GLY A 98 -24.64 4.43 -15.79
N TRP A 99 -23.65 4.21 -14.93
CA TRP A 99 -23.80 4.22 -13.47
C TRP A 99 -24.45 5.50 -12.91
N GLU A 100 -24.11 6.67 -13.44
CA GLU A 100 -24.69 7.94 -13.01
C GLU A 100 -26.20 7.99 -13.28
N LYS A 101 -26.63 7.54 -14.47
CA LYS A 101 -28.06 7.47 -14.83
C LYS A 101 -28.80 6.49 -13.92
N ILE A 102 -28.18 5.36 -13.61
CA ILE A 102 -28.73 4.35 -12.70
C ILE A 102 -28.90 4.94 -11.29
N ILE A 103 -27.91 5.67 -10.77
CA ILE A 103 -27.96 6.32 -9.45
C ILE A 103 -29.02 7.42 -9.41
N SER A 104 -29.09 8.27 -10.44
CA SER A 104 -30.05 9.37 -10.50
C SER A 104 -31.49 8.90 -10.61
N LYS A 105 -31.75 7.75 -11.23
CA LYS A 105 -33.09 7.21 -11.44
C LYS A 105 -33.56 6.23 -10.36
N ASN A 106 -32.66 5.73 -9.53
CA ASN A 106 -32.99 4.78 -8.45
C ASN A 106 -32.70 5.40 -7.09
N GLU A 107 -33.75 5.70 -6.33
CA GLU A 107 -33.66 6.23 -4.98
C GLU A 107 -32.83 5.35 -4.03
N LEU A 108 -32.92 4.03 -4.20
CA LEU A 108 -32.15 3.03 -3.45
C LEU A 108 -30.64 3.17 -3.68
N LEU A 109 -30.23 3.57 -4.88
CA LEU A 109 -28.83 3.73 -5.27
C LEU A 109 -28.32 5.16 -5.13
N ARG A 110 -29.18 6.12 -4.73
CA ARG A 110 -28.82 7.55 -4.59
C ARG A 110 -27.66 7.79 -3.61
N ARG A 111 -27.51 6.92 -2.61
CA ARG A 111 -26.43 6.98 -1.62
C ARG A 111 -25.15 6.27 -2.07
N ARG A 112 -25.19 5.59 -3.22
CA ARG A 112 -24.05 4.87 -3.81
C ARG A 112 -23.30 5.77 -4.78
N THR A 113 -22.05 5.40 -5.06
CA THR A 113 -21.20 6.10 -6.03
C THR A 113 -21.09 5.29 -7.32
N PRO A 114 -20.84 5.93 -8.48
CA PRO A 114 -20.61 5.22 -9.75
C PRO A 114 -19.55 4.12 -9.65
N LEU A 115 -18.48 4.40 -8.89
CA LEU A 115 -17.40 3.44 -8.64
C LEU A 115 -17.87 2.24 -7.80
N ALA A 116 -18.75 2.45 -6.81
CA ALA A 116 -19.32 1.38 -5.99
C ALA A 116 -20.18 0.44 -6.84
N LEU A 117 -21.03 0.98 -7.73
CA LEU A 117 -21.85 0.19 -8.64
C LEU A 117 -20.98 -0.62 -9.61
N SER A 118 -19.99 0.02 -10.24
CA SER A 118 -19.05 -0.65 -11.14
C SER A 118 -18.35 -1.82 -10.43
N ARG A 119 -17.82 -1.59 -9.22
CA ARG A 119 -17.16 -2.65 -8.43
C ARG A 119 -18.12 -3.77 -8.06
N ARG A 120 -19.35 -3.46 -7.65
CA ARG A 120 -20.35 -4.47 -7.30
C ARG A 120 -20.74 -5.31 -8.51
N TYR A 121 -20.99 -4.66 -9.64
CA TYR A 121 -21.33 -5.31 -10.90
C TYR A 121 -20.21 -6.26 -11.36
N HIS A 122 -18.96 -5.81 -11.44
CA HIS A 122 -17.86 -6.67 -11.88
C HIS A 122 -17.59 -7.85 -10.94
N LYS A 123 -17.83 -7.68 -9.63
CA LYS A 123 -17.55 -8.72 -8.64
C LYS A 123 -18.67 -9.75 -8.49
N HIS A 124 -19.93 -9.38 -8.72
CA HIS A 124 -21.08 -10.23 -8.42
C HIS A 124 -22.01 -10.50 -9.61
N LEU A 125 -21.99 -9.65 -10.64
CA LEU A 125 -22.94 -9.71 -11.77
C LEU A 125 -22.27 -9.93 -13.14
N ASN A 126 -20.95 -9.79 -13.25
CA ASN A 126 -20.18 -9.96 -14.49
C ASN A 126 -19.34 -11.25 -14.52
N HIS A 127 -19.70 -12.25 -13.72
CA HIS A 127 -19.16 -13.60 -13.85
C HIS A 127 -20.02 -14.36 -14.87
N CYS A 128 -19.67 -14.23 -16.15
CA CYS A 128 -19.99 -15.26 -17.14
C CYS A 128 -19.01 -16.43 -16.99
#